data_AF-A0A3E0EL67-F1
#
_entry.id   AF-A0A3E0EL67-F1
#
_cell.length_a   1.000
_cell.length_b   1.000
_cell.length_c   1.000
_cell.angle_alpha   90.00
_cell.angle_beta   90.00
_cell.angle_gamma   90.00
#
_symmetry.space_group_name_H-M   'P 1'
#
loop_
_entity.id
_entity.type
_entity.pdbx_description
1 polymer ?
#
loop_
_entity_poly.entity_id
_entity_poly.type
_entity_poly.pdbx_seq_one_letter_code
_entity_poly.pdbx_strand_id
1 'polypeptide(L)'
;MKEKLIILIGIFFLFIGWKKESKPNLLQYINRVNKLEILTVDDKCGEWGGNERMLTIYRDDLKGQLLGDYIEKVKNCKDKKEAQITKSIKRIKLTQQETELILESVNELCEKKLNREDYPSHSGIFNRIMLSDSSIVIKDFPSVELTSLNKLVTELKKK
;
A
#
# COMPACT_ATOMS: atom_id res chain seq x y z
N MET A 1 39.51 -37.00 4.09
CA MET A 1 38.03 -37.10 4.19
C MET A 1 37.42 -36.26 5.31
N LYS A 2 38.05 -36.18 6.51
CA LYS A 2 37.49 -35.41 7.65
C LYS A 2 37.37 -33.90 7.40
N GLU A 3 38.32 -33.28 6.70
CA GLU A 3 38.31 -31.84 6.43
C GLU A 3 37.16 -31.39 5.52
N LYS A 4 36.80 -32.20 4.50
CA LYS A 4 35.66 -31.91 3.62
C LYS A 4 34.32 -32.00 4.34
N LEU A 5 34.22 -32.84 5.37
CA LEU A 5 33.01 -32.99 6.18
C LEU A 5 32.78 -31.77 7.08
N ILE A 6 33.84 -31.19 7.64
CA ILE A 6 33.78 -29.99 8.50
C ILE A 6 33.32 -28.77 7.68
N ILE A 7 33.82 -28.63 6.45
CA ILE A 7 33.41 -27.54 5.53
C ILE A 7 31.93 -27.67 5.15
N LEU A 8 31.44 -28.90 4.88
CA LEU A 8 30.02 -29.13 4.56
C LEU A 8 29.10 -28.79 5.74
N ILE A 9 29.49 -29.14 6.97
CA ILE A 9 28.74 -28.82 8.18
C ILE A 9 28.72 -27.31 8.43
N GLY A 10 29.85 -26.62 8.20
CA GLY A 10 29.92 -25.16 8.29
C GLY A 10 29.00 -24.43 7.31
N ILE A 11 28.90 -24.91 6.06
CA ILE A 11 27.97 -24.37 5.06
C ILE A 11 26.51 -24.64 5.46
N PHE A 12 26.21 -25.81 6.02
CA PHE A 12 24.86 -26.14 6.49
C PHE A 12 24.40 -25.23 7.64
N PHE A 13 25.28 -24.87 8.58
CA PHE A 13 24.95 -23.91 9.64
C PHE A 13 24.79 -22.47 9.14
N LEU A 14 25.52 -22.05 8.10
CA LEU A 14 25.30 -20.75 7.45
C LEU A 14 23.93 -20.66 6.76
N PHE A 15 23.41 -21.77 6.21
CA PHE A 15 22.06 -21.82 5.65
C PHE A 15 20.95 -21.81 6.73
N ILE A 16 21.18 -22.37 7.91
CA ILE A 16 20.21 -22.37 9.02
C ILE A 16 20.12 -20.98 9.69
N GLY A 17 21.19 -20.18 9.63
CA GLY A 17 21.23 -18.81 10.17
C GLY A 17 20.33 -17.81 9.44
N TRP A 18 19.83 -18.14 8.25
CA TRP A 18 18.86 -17.34 7.50
C TRP A 18 17.42 -17.70 7.86
N LYS A 19 17.13 -17.88 9.15
CA LYS A 19 15.75 -17.73 9.61
C LYS A 19 15.41 -16.25 9.47
N LYS A 20 14.71 -15.91 8.37
CA LYS A 20 14.03 -14.62 8.19
C LYS A 20 13.23 -14.39 9.47
N GLU A 21 13.69 -13.45 10.29
CA GLU A 21 13.03 -13.05 11.53
C GLU A 21 11.56 -12.82 11.19
N SER A 22 10.66 -13.61 11.78
CA SER A 22 9.23 -13.46 11.50
C SER A 22 8.86 -12.05 11.91
N LYS A 23 8.66 -11.15 10.93
CA LYS A 23 8.31 -9.77 11.22
C LYS A 23 7.13 -9.79 12.20
N PRO A 24 7.22 -9.06 13.33
CA PRO A 24 6.11 -8.99 14.28
C PRO A 24 4.85 -8.54 13.54
N ASN A 25 3.67 -8.97 14.01
CA ASN A 25 2.37 -8.62 13.45
C ASN A 25 2.39 -7.19 12.89
N LEU A 26 2.34 -7.05 11.57
CA LEU A 26 2.48 -5.76 10.92
C LEU A 26 1.20 -4.93 11.09
N LEU A 27 1.35 -3.60 11.08
CA LEU A 27 0.23 -2.66 11.16
C LEU A 27 -0.64 -2.84 12.41
N GLN A 28 -0.05 -3.02 13.59
CA GLN A 28 -0.80 -3.22 14.86
C GLN A 28 -1.64 -2.02 15.27
N TYR A 29 -1.23 -0.82 14.86
CA TYR A 29 -1.97 0.40 15.15
C TYR A 29 -3.31 0.49 14.38
N ILE A 30 -3.44 -0.29 13.30
CA ILE A 30 -4.71 -0.48 12.61
C ILE A 30 -5.57 -1.44 13.44
N ASN A 31 -6.77 -1.03 13.80
CA ASN A 31 -7.70 -1.85 14.57
C ASN A 31 -9.15 -1.50 14.19
N ARG A 32 -10.11 -1.83 15.07
CA ARG A 32 -11.53 -1.53 14.83
C ARG A 32 -11.84 -0.03 14.76
N VAL A 33 -11.14 0.78 15.56
CA VAL A 33 -11.39 2.22 15.67
C VAL A 33 -10.45 3.05 14.82
N ASN A 34 -9.23 2.53 14.54
CA ASN A 34 -8.27 3.22 13.71
C ASN A 34 -7.99 2.47 12.41
N LYS A 35 -8.34 3.09 11.29
CA LYS A 35 -8.23 2.53 9.94
C LYS A 35 -7.12 3.24 9.18
N LEU A 36 -6.45 2.52 8.29
CA LEU A 36 -5.53 3.12 7.33
C LEU A 36 -6.27 3.29 6.00
N GLU A 37 -6.29 4.51 5.47
CA GLU A 37 -6.85 4.82 4.16
C GLU A 37 -5.72 5.20 3.21
N ILE A 38 -5.69 4.54 2.05
CA ILE A 38 -4.81 4.86 0.92
C ILE A 38 -5.71 5.31 -0.23
N LEU A 39 -5.55 6.56 -0.66
CA LEU A 39 -6.23 7.15 -1.80
C LEU A 39 -5.19 7.49 -2.87
N THR A 40 -5.43 7.09 -4.10
CA THR A 40 -4.68 7.54 -5.26
C THR A 40 -5.61 8.08 -6.33
N VAL A 41 -5.16 9.11 -7.02
CA VAL A 41 -5.83 9.77 -8.14
C VAL A 41 -4.84 9.82 -9.29
N ASP A 42 -5.24 9.32 -10.46
CA ASP A 42 -4.41 9.40 -11.67
C ASP A 42 -4.54 10.78 -12.36
N ASP A 43 -3.83 11.00 -13.47
CA ASP A 43 -3.90 12.24 -14.25
C ASP A 43 -4.75 12.13 -15.51
N LYS A 44 -5.74 11.22 -15.56
CA LYS A 44 -6.62 11.06 -16.72
C LYS A 44 -7.28 12.38 -17.17
N CYS A 45 -7.52 13.31 -16.25
CA CYS A 45 -8.06 14.64 -16.55
C CYS A 45 -7.02 15.78 -16.41
N GLY A 46 -5.75 15.50 -16.68
CA GLY A 46 -4.64 16.44 -16.57
C GLY A 46 -4.41 16.90 -15.13
N GLU A 47 -4.14 18.19 -14.94
CA GLU A 47 -3.88 18.84 -13.64
C GLU A 47 -5.00 18.66 -12.61
N TRP A 48 -6.23 18.40 -13.07
CA TRP A 48 -7.41 18.27 -12.21
C TRP A 48 -7.61 16.88 -11.59
N GLY A 49 -6.72 15.94 -11.91
CA GLY A 49 -6.80 14.55 -11.46
C GLY A 49 -7.99 13.79 -12.08
N GLY A 50 -7.85 12.48 -12.17
CA GLY A 50 -8.72 11.59 -12.93
C GLY A 50 -9.44 10.56 -12.07
N ASN A 51 -9.23 9.28 -12.38
CA ASN A 51 -9.87 8.19 -11.66
C ASN A 51 -9.29 8.05 -10.25
N GLU A 52 -10.13 7.60 -9.32
CA GLU A 52 -9.76 7.41 -7.93
C GLU A 52 -9.68 5.91 -7.60
N ARG A 53 -8.68 5.53 -6.81
CA ARG A 53 -8.60 4.22 -6.16
C ARG A 53 -8.43 4.42 -4.67
N MET A 54 -9.29 3.77 -3.90
CA MET A 54 -9.29 3.86 -2.45
C MET A 54 -9.19 2.46 -1.84
N LEU A 55 -8.23 2.28 -0.93
CA LEU A 55 -8.08 1.09 -0.12
C LEU A 55 -8.21 1.49 1.35
N THR A 56 -9.18 0.90 2.06
CA THR A 56 -9.36 1.08 3.50
C THR A 56 -8.99 -0.21 4.21
N ILE A 57 -8.02 -0.14 5.12
CA ILE A 57 -7.49 -1.28 5.86
C ILE A 57 -7.92 -1.17 7.33
N TYR A 58 -8.47 -2.26 7.88
CA TYR A 58 -9.03 -2.28 9.24
C TYR A 58 -9.04 -3.70 9.83
N ARG A 59 -9.48 -3.82 11.09
CA ARG A 59 -9.82 -5.09 11.75
C ARG A 59 -11.22 -4.98 12.35
N ASP A 60 -11.95 -6.08 12.47
CA ASP A 60 -13.23 -6.06 13.19
C ASP A 60 -13.04 -6.05 14.72
N ASP A 61 -11.90 -6.57 15.19
CA ASP A 61 -11.52 -6.65 16.60
C ASP A 61 -10.06 -6.22 16.82
N LEU A 62 -9.64 -6.02 18.07
CA LEU A 62 -8.31 -5.50 18.42
C LEU A 62 -7.14 -6.40 17.98
N LYS A 63 -7.35 -7.71 17.83
CA LYS A 63 -6.31 -8.70 17.47
C LYS A 63 -6.67 -9.50 16.21
N GLY A 64 -7.69 -9.06 15.49
CA GLY A 64 -8.29 -9.80 14.39
C GLY A 64 -7.43 -9.79 13.15
N GLN A 65 -7.86 -10.57 12.18
CA GLN A 65 -7.25 -10.55 10.85
C GLN A 65 -7.45 -9.18 10.19
N LEU A 66 -6.44 -8.72 9.46
CA LEU A 66 -6.53 -7.53 8.62
C LEU A 66 -7.52 -7.74 7.47
N LEU A 67 -8.40 -6.76 7.30
CA LEU A 67 -9.37 -6.68 6.23
C LEU A 67 -9.09 -5.44 5.37
N GLY A 68 -9.42 -5.54 4.09
CA GLY A 68 -9.34 -4.45 3.12
C GLY A 68 -10.68 -4.24 2.39
N ASP A 69 -11.11 -2.99 2.30
CA ASP A 69 -12.17 -2.55 1.38
C ASP A 69 -11.54 -1.75 0.24
N TYR A 70 -11.80 -2.17 -1.00
CA TYR A 70 -11.26 -1.55 -2.21
C TYR A 70 -12.37 -0.92 -3.05
N ILE A 71 -12.17 0.31 -3.48
CA ILE A 71 -13.11 1.08 -4.31
C ILE A 71 -12.36 1.70 -5.49
N GLU A 72 -12.94 1.58 -6.69
CA GLU A 72 -12.54 2.34 -7.87
C GLU A 72 -13.63 3.31 -8.26
N LYS A 73 -13.25 4.54 -8.57
CA LYS A 73 -14.14 5.53 -9.16
C LYS A 73 -13.58 6.03 -10.48
N VAL A 74 -14.43 6.09 -11.49
CA VAL A 74 -14.08 6.62 -12.80
C VAL A 74 -14.60 8.04 -12.91
N LYS A 75 -13.70 8.96 -13.29
CA LYS A 75 -14.04 10.36 -13.54
C LYS A 75 -14.27 10.58 -15.03
N ASN A 76 -15.36 11.27 -15.36
CA ASN A 76 -15.61 11.76 -16.72
C ASN A 76 -15.01 13.17 -16.86
N CYS A 77 -13.93 13.33 -17.63
CA CYS A 77 -13.25 14.62 -17.74
C CYS A 77 -14.07 15.70 -18.46
N LYS A 78 -15.16 15.34 -19.14
CA LYS A 78 -16.06 16.29 -19.82
C LYS A 78 -17.13 16.86 -18.90
N ASP A 79 -17.44 16.15 -17.80
CA ASP A 79 -18.46 16.57 -16.84
C ASP A 79 -17.79 17.00 -15.54
N LYS A 80 -18.22 18.14 -14.97
CA LYS A 80 -17.81 18.55 -13.61
C LYS A 80 -18.43 17.69 -12.50
N LYS A 81 -19.10 16.58 -12.85
CA LYS A 81 -19.74 15.69 -11.88
C LYS A 81 -18.69 14.87 -11.13
N GLU A 82 -19.04 14.48 -9.92
CA GLU A 82 -18.21 13.64 -9.07
C GLU A 82 -17.87 12.30 -9.74
N ALA A 83 -16.71 11.73 -9.38
CA ALA A 83 -16.29 10.43 -9.87
C ALA A 83 -17.28 9.34 -9.44
N GLN A 84 -17.65 8.46 -10.37
CA GLN A 84 -18.65 7.42 -10.12
C GLN A 84 -17.99 6.11 -9.72
N ILE A 85 -18.50 5.45 -8.69
CA ILE A 85 -18.00 4.13 -8.26
C ILE A 85 -18.30 3.10 -9.36
N THR A 86 -17.24 2.47 -9.88
CA THR A 86 -17.36 1.40 -10.89
C THR A 86 -17.04 0.03 -10.33
N LYS A 87 -16.25 -0.03 -9.25
CA LYS A 87 -15.90 -1.28 -8.57
C LYS A 87 -15.85 -1.06 -7.07
N SER A 88 -16.43 -2.00 -6.32
CA SER A 88 -16.33 -2.04 -4.87
C SER A 88 -16.21 -3.49 -4.42
N ILE A 89 -15.10 -3.82 -3.75
CA ILE A 89 -14.88 -5.11 -3.10
C ILE A 89 -14.71 -4.83 -1.61
N LYS A 90 -15.44 -5.54 -0.76
CA LYS A 90 -15.42 -5.32 0.69
C LYS A 90 -14.90 -6.54 1.42
N ARG A 91 -14.31 -6.32 2.59
CA ARG A 91 -13.92 -7.34 3.57
C ARG A 91 -12.95 -8.38 3.00
N ILE A 92 -12.00 -7.93 2.18
CA ILE A 92 -10.95 -8.79 1.65
C ILE A 92 -10.00 -9.18 2.78
N LYS A 93 -9.85 -10.48 3.04
CA LYS A 93 -8.85 -10.98 3.99
C LYS A 93 -7.44 -10.73 3.45
N LEU A 94 -6.66 -9.93 4.17
CA LEU A 94 -5.30 -9.59 3.79
C LEU A 94 -4.33 -10.69 4.24
N THR A 95 -3.46 -11.11 3.31
CA THR A 95 -2.35 -12.03 3.57
C THR A 95 -1.15 -11.25 4.11
N GLN A 96 -0.13 -11.98 4.58
CA GLN A 96 1.12 -11.36 4.99
C GLN A 96 1.78 -10.60 3.84
N GLN A 97 1.82 -11.18 2.64
CA GLN A 97 2.42 -10.54 1.46
C GLN A 97 1.70 -9.23 1.08
N GLU A 98 0.36 -9.22 1.14
CA GLU A 98 -0.43 -8.01 0.89
C GLU A 98 -0.20 -6.95 1.98
N THR A 99 -0.02 -7.39 3.23
CA THR A 99 0.33 -6.51 4.35
C THR A 99 1.72 -5.89 4.19
N GLU A 100 2.68 -6.65 3.66
CA GLU A 100 4.01 -6.15 3.31
C GLU A 100 3.92 -5.11 2.18
N LEU A 101 3.14 -5.35 1.13
CA LEU A 101 2.91 -4.38 0.05
C LEU A 101 2.23 -3.08 0.52
N ILE A 102 1.35 -3.15 1.54
CA ILE A 102 0.77 -1.96 2.16
C ILE A 102 1.88 -1.11 2.79
N LEU A 103 2.76 -1.71 3.61
CA LEU A 103 3.87 -0.99 4.23
C LEU A 103 4.85 -0.44 3.19
N GLU A 104 5.16 -1.21 2.16
CA GLU A 104 5.98 -0.74 1.05
C GLU A 104 5.34 0.47 0.36
N SER A 105 4.02 0.49 0.18
CA SER A 105 3.32 1.64 -0.41
C SER A 105 3.39 2.89 0.47
N VAL A 106 3.34 2.72 1.81
CA VAL A 106 3.55 3.83 2.77
C VAL A 106 4.97 4.38 2.66
N ASN A 107 5.97 3.50 2.67
CA ASN A 107 7.37 3.90 2.58
C ASN A 107 7.69 4.53 1.21
N GLU A 108 7.17 3.96 0.12
CA GLU A 108 7.34 4.46 -1.23
C GLU A 108 6.81 5.91 -1.35
N LEU A 109 5.63 6.20 -0.80
CA LEU A 109 5.08 7.55 -0.82
C LEU A 109 5.91 8.52 0.04
N CYS A 110 6.32 8.11 1.23
CA CYS A 110 7.18 8.93 2.09
C CYS A 110 8.51 9.26 1.42
N GLU A 111 9.18 8.24 0.88
CA GLU A 111 10.48 8.38 0.22
C GLU A 111 10.39 9.30 -1.00
N LYS A 112 9.40 9.08 -1.86
CA LYS A 112 9.17 9.93 -3.03
C LYS A 112 8.88 11.37 -2.64
N LYS A 113 8.06 11.58 -1.61
CA LYS A 113 7.73 12.93 -1.13
C LYS A 113 8.95 13.66 -0.56
N LEU A 114 9.75 12.98 0.26
CA LEU A 114 10.88 13.59 0.97
C LEU A 114 12.08 13.88 0.06
N ASN A 115 12.27 13.10 -1.01
CA ASN A 115 13.41 13.23 -1.91
C ASN A 115 13.09 13.99 -3.21
N ARG A 116 11.85 14.45 -3.39
CA ARG A 116 11.47 15.18 -4.60
C ARG A 116 11.86 16.64 -4.51
N GLU A 117 12.55 17.12 -5.54
CA GLU A 117 12.77 18.54 -5.78
C GLU A 117 11.47 19.22 -6.23
N ASP A 118 11.26 20.48 -5.84
CA ASP A 118 10.09 21.23 -6.30
C ASP A 118 10.15 21.45 -7.82
N TYR A 119 9.07 21.09 -8.52
CA TYR A 119 8.92 21.36 -9.95
C TYR A 119 7.47 21.69 -10.32
N PRO A 120 7.26 22.54 -11.34
CA PRO A 120 5.93 22.73 -11.92
C PRO A 120 5.48 21.45 -12.62
N SER A 121 4.31 20.95 -12.25
CA SER A 121 3.72 19.74 -12.85
C SER A 121 2.40 20.06 -13.52
N HIS A 122 2.23 19.50 -14.72
CA HIS A 122 0.95 19.47 -15.43
C HIS A 122 0.16 18.16 -15.18
N SER A 123 0.67 17.30 -14.28
CA SER A 123 0.03 16.04 -13.89
C SER A 123 -0.77 16.23 -12.61
N GLY A 124 -2.03 15.81 -12.65
CA GLY A 124 -2.95 15.81 -11.52
C GLY A 124 -2.84 14.57 -10.61
N ILE A 125 -1.74 13.80 -10.69
CA ILE A 125 -1.55 12.64 -9.84
C ILE A 125 -1.49 13.09 -8.37
N PHE A 126 -2.33 12.47 -7.55
CA PHE A 126 -2.41 12.75 -6.12
C PHE A 126 -2.43 11.44 -5.34
N ASN A 127 -1.58 11.36 -4.30
CA ASN A 127 -1.59 10.22 -3.39
C ASN A 127 -1.79 10.72 -1.95
N ARG A 128 -2.56 9.96 -1.18
CA ARG A 128 -2.77 10.19 0.24
C ARG A 128 -2.77 8.88 1.00
N ILE A 129 -2.03 8.87 2.10
CA ILE A 129 -2.04 7.80 3.10
C ILE A 129 -2.37 8.45 4.43
N MET A 130 -3.43 7.97 5.08
CA MET A 130 -3.97 8.61 6.27
C MET A 130 -4.51 7.58 7.25
N LEU A 131 -4.17 7.73 8.52
CA LEU A 131 -4.88 7.05 9.59
C LEU A 131 -6.16 7.82 9.94
N SER A 132 -7.24 7.13 10.28
CA SER A 132 -8.53 7.78 10.58
C SER A 132 -8.47 8.70 11.81
N ASP A 133 -7.54 8.46 12.73
CA ASP A 133 -7.26 9.35 13.86
C ASP A 133 -6.34 10.53 13.51
N SER A 134 -5.92 10.66 12.25
CA SER A 134 -5.01 11.68 11.74
C SER A 134 -3.61 11.71 12.38
N SER A 135 -3.22 10.70 13.16
CA SER A 135 -1.87 10.62 13.73
C SER A 135 -0.77 10.44 12.66
N ILE A 136 -1.14 9.91 11.49
CA ILE A 136 -0.31 9.87 10.28
C ILE A 136 -1.13 10.42 9.12
N VAL A 137 -0.60 11.45 8.46
CA VAL A 137 -1.15 12.04 7.24
C VAL A 137 -0.02 12.34 6.27
N ILE A 138 0.09 11.55 5.21
CA ILE A 138 1.05 11.77 4.13
C ILE A 138 0.22 12.10 2.89
N LYS A 139 0.33 13.35 2.41
CA LYS A 139 -0.34 13.82 1.21
C LYS A 139 0.72 14.26 0.22
N ASP A 140 0.54 13.93 -1.04
CA ASP A 140 1.50 14.28 -2.06
C ASP A 140 0.85 14.75 -3.35
N PHE A 141 1.28 15.93 -3.80
CA PHE A 141 0.84 16.61 -5.02
C PHE A 141 1.91 17.63 -5.45
N PRO A 142 2.26 17.70 -6.74
CA PRO A 142 2.01 16.68 -7.76
C PRO A 142 2.76 15.40 -7.38
N SER A 143 2.11 14.24 -7.43
CA SER A 143 2.69 12.97 -7.02
C SER A 143 3.07 12.11 -8.24
N VAL A 144 3.58 10.90 -7.98
CA VAL A 144 3.87 9.88 -8.98
C VAL A 144 3.09 8.61 -8.68
N GLU A 145 2.95 7.71 -9.65
CA GLU A 145 2.32 6.42 -9.40
C GLU A 145 3.06 5.59 -8.34
N LEU A 146 2.31 4.84 -7.53
CA LEU A 146 2.84 3.95 -6.50
C LEU A 146 2.88 2.52 -7.03
N THR A 147 4.09 2.00 -7.24
CA THR A 147 4.31 0.68 -7.84
C THR A 147 3.86 -0.42 -6.89
N SER A 148 4.17 -0.30 -5.59
CA SER A 148 3.77 -1.31 -4.61
C SER A 148 2.25 -1.36 -4.42
N LEU A 149 1.56 -0.22 -4.55
CA LEU A 149 0.10 -0.18 -4.51
C LEU A 149 -0.51 -0.81 -5.77
N ASN A 150 0.05 -0.53 -6.95
CA ASN A 150 -0.40 -1.15 -8.21
C ASN A 150 -0.30 -2.68 -8.15
N LYS A 151 0.80 -3.20 -7.58
CA LYS A 151 0.96 -4.64 -7.31
C LYS A 151 -0.09 -5.16 -6.34
N LEU A 152 -0.28 -4.49 -5.20
CA LEU A 152 -1.29 -4.85 -4.20
C LEU A 152 -2.69 -4.95 -4.79
N VAL A 153 -3.13 -3.91 -5.50
CA VAL A 153 -4.44 -3.86 -6.15
C VAL A 153 -4.62 -5.01 -7.15
N THR A 154 -3.57 -5.36 -7.89
CA THR A 154 -3.60 -6.48 -8.83
C THR A 154 -3.85 -7.80 -8.12
N GLU A 155 -3.21 -8.04 -6.96
CA GLU A 155 -3.47 -9.25 -6.16
C GLU A 155 -4.87 -9.25 -5.54
N LEU A 156 -5.32 -8.12 -5.00
CA LEU A 156 -6.65 -7.99 -4.40
C LEU A 156 -7.77 -8.24 -5.42
N LYS A 157 -7.57 -7.86 -6.70
CA LYS A 157 -8.57 -8.06 -7.77
C LYS A 157 -8.75 -9.51 -8.20
N LYS A 158 -7.83 -10.42 -7.84
CA LYS A 158 -7.92 -11.86 -8.14
C LYS A 158 -8.76 -12.63 -7.12
N LYS A 159 -9.12 -12.00 -6.01
CA LYS A 159 -9.97 -12.54 -4.93
C LYS A 159 -11.42 -12.17 -5.16
#